data_AF-A0A2W7JXZ5-F1
#
_entry.id   AF-A0A2W7JXZ5-F1
#
_cell.length_a   1.000
_cell.length_b   1.000
_cell.length_c   1.000
_cell.angle_alpha   90.00
_cell.angle_beta   90.00
_cell.angle_gamma   90.00
#
_symmetry.space_group_name_H-M   'P 1'
#
loop_
_entity.id
_entity.type
_entity.pdbx_description
1 polymer ?
#
loop_
_entity_poly.entity_id
_entity_poly.type
_entity_poly.pdbx_seq_one_letter_code
_entity_poly.pdbx_strand_id
1 'polypeptide(L)'
;MPFSSLCTRAALLALLLNLPLAAQAIQMDWFGLPPQAVVDTPEYKIAIVPTAVTESATGVSPPMVGLLSQYRGLFYLNVYRDENYRERAYKLGPIPLMTAQEFHDCTKSQENLVMSPSASHIELAPGIAVNELSFECGRNGWDTKRYLLVDSRNPGTPLLAIGRFPNDQHLVFQALQATLPDTSDAWLKALESSRPALRYHVPDEAFSFSIAAQPYDAGDGAKQLRELHQQLAKAKDKGPGLKKVEELFLNTDFRVVGADQKDFAGLLNDIAFWRSANTPDKVTINLLKEVIRRDPQRIPTYLNMADLQWSWYEKTPAYTTNHAQALEYYRIYCGLRLARDMSIPDRVLERLNITQGDPQTCKAQWPLLQAVDAQDETRVRSLLEAGIPADTQGEDGRSALLHSLDKPNFAIARLLLEHGAKTQGLNGSEPLVMQALYKDRRESKDPEKARRLKFLLEAGAAIDETDLNGETVLMQHATIMDSDLFTWLLKYPQNLDLREKKEGRSVLYLTIESGAYPAAARLINSGAQLDVGYREGTCNSNEEVLEPALLRLARRDLSSGMDPVAYQQQTLDLFTLMLEKGADPRAGHQCKGDNLAVMRFWLKQRKREDMLQVLQRYFPEEAGSIPSA
;
A
#
# COMPACT_ATOMS: atom_id res chain seq x y z
N MET A 1 -47.59 -27.80 -23.74
CA MET A 1 -47.46 -27.64 -25.22
C MET A 1 -48.77 -28.06 -25.86
N PRO A 2 -49.20 -27.55 -27.01
CA PRO A 2 -48.50 -26.63 -27.94
C PRO A 2 -49.41 -25.42 -28.36
N PHE A 3 -49.08 -24.38 -29.14
CA PHE A 3 -47.90 -23.68 -29.68
C PHE A 3 -48.45 -22.45 -30.45
N SER A 4 -47.58 -21.44 -30.66
CA SER A 4 -47.49 -20.55 -31.84
C SER A 4 -48.57 -19.49 -32.16
N SER A 5 -48.16 -18.21 -32.16
CA SER A 5 -48.30 -17.29 -33.33
C SER A 5 -47.87 -15.82 -33.09
N LEU A 6 -47.11 -15.50 -32.03
CA LEU A 6 -46.60 -14.12 -31.81
C LEU A 6 -45.19 -13.86 -32.38
N CYS A 7 -44.59 -14.80 -33.10
CA CYS A 7 -43.20 -14.69 -33.59
C CYS A 7 -43.03 -14.09 -35.00
N THR A 8 -44.10 -13.72 -35.71
CA THR A 8 -44.00 -13.31 -37.13
C THR A 8 -44.23 -11.83 -37.43
N ARG A 9 -44.52 -10.97 -36.43
CA ARG A 9 -44.64 -9.51 -36.67
C ARG A 9 -43.45 -8.66 -36.22
N ALA A 10 -42.57 -9.18 -35.35
CA ALA A 10 -41.35 -8.47 -34.96
C ALA A 10 -40.20 -8.66 -35.97
N ALA A 11 -40.16 -9.79 -36.68
CA ALA A 11 -39.09 -10.09 -37.64
C ALA A 11 -39.21 -9.34 -38.98
N LEU A 12 -40.41 -8.91 -39.38
CA LEU A 12 -40.60 -8.17 -40.65
C LEU A 12 -40.35 -6.67 -40.54
N LEU A 13 -40.39 -6.09 -39.32
CA LEU A 13 -40.08 -4.66 -39.11
C LEU A 13 -38.58 -4.39 -38.97
N ALA A 14 -37.78 -5.41 -38.66
CA ALA A 14 -36.32 -5.31 -38.52
C ALA A 14 -35.56 -5.39 -39.86
N LEU A 15 -36.23 -5.76 -40.95
CA LEU A 15 -35.65 -5.89 -42.30
C LEU A 15 -35.88 -4.65 -43.21
N LEU A 16 -36.63 -3.65 -42.73
CA LEU A 16 -36.92 -2.41 -43.48
C LEU A 16 -36.33 -1.13 -42.85
N LEU A 17 -35.58 -1.26 -41.77
CA LEU A 17 -34.80 -0.18 -41.19
C LEU A 17 -33.35 -0.65 -41.17
N ASN A 18 -32.54 -0.14 -42.12
CA ASN A 18 -31.08 -0.15 -42.07
C ASN A 18 -30.61 0.63 -40.83
N LEU A 19 -30.88 0.10 -39.64
CA LEU A 19 -30.33 0.57 -38.39
C LEU A 19 -29.15 -0.35 -38.09
N PRO A 20 -27.93 0.19 -37.88
CA PRO A 20 -26.84 -0.63 -37.41
C PRO A 20 -27.30 -1.32 -36.12
N LEU A 21 -27.04 -2.62 -36.03
CA LEU A 21 -27.07 -3.36 -34.76
C LEU A 21 -26.37 -2.48 -33.74
N ALA A 22 -27.16 -1.83 -32.89
CA ALA A 22 -26.62 -0.97 -31.86
C ALA A 22 -25.71 -1.86 -31.04
N ALA A 23 -24.41 -1.60 -31.16
CA ALA A 23 -23.44 -1.96 -30.16
C ALA A 23 -24.13 -1.65 -28.83
N GLN A 24 -24.35 -2.68 -28.02
CA GLN A 24 -24.69 -2.49 -26.62
C GLN A 24 -23.52 -1.69 -26.07
N ALA A 25 -23.68 -0.36 -26.09
CA ALA A 25 -22.75 0.57 -25.52
C ALA A 25 -22.74 0.21 -24.04
N ILE A 26 -21.73 -0.56 -23.65
CA ILE A 26 -21.38 -0.77 -22.26
C ILE A 26 -21.29 0.64 -21.70
N GLN A 27 -22.24 0.98 -20.84
CA GLN A 27 -22.24 2.24 -20.13
C GLN A 27 -20.90 2.27 -19.38
N MET A 28 -20.00 3.13 -19.87
CA MET A 28 -18.61 3.20 -19.47
C MET A 28 -18.48 3.81 -18.07
N ASP A 29 -18.95 3.08 -17.05
CA ASP A 29 -18.71 3.38 -15.65
C ASP A 29 -17.39 2.70 -15.22
N TRP A 30 -16.29 3.05 -15.90
CA TRP A 30 -14.98 2.37 -15.79
C TRP A 30 -14.33 2.48 -14.42
N PHE A 31 -14.71 3.50 -13.67
CA PHE A 31 -14.31 3.73 -12.31
C PHE A 31 -15.62 3.82 -11.57
N GLY A 32 -15.88 2.96 -10.58
CA GLY A 32 -17.04 3.09 -9.71
C GLY A 32 -17.04 4.43 -8.96
N LEU A 33 -17.31 5.51 -9.69
CA LEU A 33 -17.77 6.75 -9.15
C LEU A 33 -19.26 6.51 -8.99
N PRO A 34 -19.76 6.36 -7.75
CA PRO A 34 -21.21 6.32 -7.56
C PRO A 34 -21.82 7.51 -8.32
N PRO A 35 -23.04 7.38 -8.86
CA PRO A 35 -23.76 8.46 -9.55
C PRO A 35 -24.13 9.65 -8.64
N GLN A 36 -23.44 9.80 -7.51
CA GLN A 36 -23.40 10.99 -6.67
C GLN A 36 -21.94 11.38 -6.47
N ALA A 37 -21.61 12.62 -6.84
CA ALA A 37 -20.28 13.18 -6.73
C ALA A 37 -19.70 12.98 -5.31
N VAL A 38 -18.75 12.07 -5.16
CA VAL A 38 -17.80 12.09 -4.07
C VAL A 38 -16.53 12.74 -4.62
N VAL A 39 -16.51 14.07 -4.63
CA VAL A 39 -15.22 14.77 -4.62
C VAL A 39 -14.69 14.55 -3.22
N ASP A 40 -13.85 13.52 -3.04
CA ASP A 40 -12.56 13.64 -2.32
C ASP A 40 -11.76 12.34 -2.20
N THR A 41 -10.60 12.32 -2.86
CA THR A 41 -9.33 11.70 -2.41
C THR A 41 -8.18 12.24 -3.29
N PRO A 42 -6.90 12.20 -2.87
CA PRO A 42 -6.34 11.65 -1.63
C PRO A 42 -5.95 12.79 -0.67
N GLU A 43 -6.89 13.18 0.18
CA GLU A 43 -6.58 14.05 1.30
C GLU A 43 -6.36 13.19 2.54
N TYR A 44 -5.23 13.39 3.21
CA TYR A 44 -4.90 12.63 4.41
C TYR A 44 -5.33 13.41 5.63
N LYS A 45 -6.00 12.73 6.57
CA LYS A 45 -6.28 13.29 7.90
C LYS A 45 -4.95 13.64 8.55
N ILE A 46 -4.82 14.89 8.99
CA ILE A 46 -3.57 15.38 9.58
C ILE A 46 -3.78 16.00 10.96
N ALA A 47 -4.85 16.77 11.20
CA ALA A 47 -5.19 17.21 12.57
C ALA A 47 -6.67 17.43 12.82
N ILE A 48 -7.05 17.28 14.08
CA ILE A 48 -8.34 17.76 14.59
C ILE A 48 -8.20 19.26 14.87
N VAL A 49 -9.12 20.05 14.32
CA VAL A 49 -9.22 21.50 14.51
C VAL A 49 -10.56 21.80 15.18
N PRO A 50 -10.58 22.30 16.42
CA PRO A 50 -11.84 22.69 17.04
C PRO A 50 -12.45 23.90 16.31
N THR A 51 -13.70 23.76 15.85
CA THR A 51 -14.41 24.74 15.00
C THR A 51 -15.63 25.34 15.69
N ALA A 52 -15.55 25.62 17.00
CA ALA A 52 -16.65 26.04 17.88
C ALA A 52 -17.80 26.78 17.16
N VAL A 53 -19.02 26.26 17.32
CA VAL A 53 -20.25 26.84 16.79
C VAL A 53 -20.96 27.47 17.97
N THR A 54 -21.24 28.76 17.90
CA THR A 54 -22.09 29.41 18.88
C THR A 54 -23.48 28.77 18.84
N GLU A 55 -24.01 28.40 20.01
CA GLU A 55 -25.35 27.83 20.16
C GLU A 55 -26.38 28.63 19.37
N SER A 56 -27.19 27.97 18.54
CA SER A 56 -28.39 28.62 18.02
C SER A 56 -29.31 28.90 19.21
N ALA A 57 -30.05 30.01 19.15
CA ALA A 57 -31.05 30.40 20.15
C ALA A 57 -32.18 29.38 20.37
N THR A 58 -32.11 28.20 19.74
CA THR A 58 -33.06 27.09 19.82
C THR A 58 -32.53 25.87 20.58
N GLY A 59 -31.31 25.93 21.15
CA GLY A 59 -30.89 25.05 22.25
C GLY A 59 -30.38 23.65 21.91
N VAL A 60 -30.26 23.24 20.64
CA VAL A 60 -29.49 22.04 20.27
C VAL A 60 -28.90 22.21 18.86
N SER A 61 -27.57 22.23 18.74
CA SER A 61 -26.86 21.93 17.50
C SER A 61 -25.91 20.75 17.76
N PRO A 62 -25.85 19.72 16.89
CA PRO A 62 -24.92 18.61 17.06
C PRO A 62 -23.46 19.11 17.08
N PRO A 63 -22.52 18.37 17.70
CA PRO A 63 -21.11 18.75 17.74
C PRO A 63 -20.55 18.80 16.31
N MET A 64 -20.08 19.98 15.91
CA MET A 64 -19.35 20.12 14.65
C MET A 64 -17.86 19.87 14.88
N VAL A 65 -17.31 18.83 14.25
CA VAL A 65 -15.88 18.48 14.35
C VAL A 65 -15.15 18.97 13.12
N GLY A 66 -14.14 19.84 13.33
CA GLY A 66 -13.22 20.25 12.28
C GLY A 66 -12.07 19.26 12.12
N LEU A 67 -11.79 18.91 10.87
CA LEU A 67 -10.71 18.05 10.46
C LEU A 67 -9.89 18.76 9.39
N LEU A 68 -8.65 19.10 9.72
CA LEU A 68 -7.70 19.53 8.71
C LEU A 68 -7.19 18.30 7.97
N SER A 69 -7.41 18.29 6.66
CA SER A 69 -6.83 17.33 5.74
C SER A 69 -5.79 18.02 4.87
N GLN A 70 -4.84 17.26 4.32
CA GLN A 70 -3.80 17.80 3.44
C GLN A 70 -3.71 17.04 2.12
N TYR A 71 -3.40 17.78 1.06
CA TYR A 71 -2.90 17.23 -0.20
C TYR A 71 -1.77 18.11 -0.75
N ARG A 72 -0.53 17.57 -0.81
CA ARG A 72 0.66 18.24 -1.36
C ARG A 72 0.86 19.69 -0.86
N GLY A 73 0.85 19.90 0.46
CA GLY A 73 1.04 21.23 1.05
C GLY A 73 -0.18 22.16 1.00
N LEU A 74 -1.26 21.76 0.33
CA LEU A 74 -2.56 22.40 0.40
C LEU A 74 -3.39 21.77 1.52
N PHE A 75 -4.08 22.61 2.27
CA PHE A 75 -4.88 22.16 3.41
C PHE A 75 -6.35 22.41 3.18
N TYR A 76 -7.19 21.52 3.70
CA TYR A 76 -8.63 21.64 3.62
C TYR A 76 -9.23 21.47 5.01
N LEU A 77 -10.01 22.44 5.44
CA LEU A 77 -10.77 22.35 6.66
C LEU A 77 -12.11 21.68 6.34
N ASN A 78 -12.25 20.43 6.76
CA ASN A 78 -13.48 19.66 6.65
C ASN A 78 -14.25 19.78 7.96
N VAL A 79 -15.49 20.27 7.91
CA VAL A 79 -16.35 20.39 9.09
C VAL A 79 -17.42 19.30 9.00
N TYR A 80 -17.50 18.43 10.00
CA TYR A 80 -18.44 17.32 10.08
C TYR A 80 -19.54 17.62 11.09
N ARG A 81 -20.74 17.08 10.86
CA ARG A 81 -21.87 17.18 11.80
C ARG A 81 -21.82 16.14 12.91
N ASP A 82 -20.92 15.17 12.79
CA ASP A 82 -20.79 14.04 13.72
C ASP A 82 -19.32 13.74 14.05
N GLU A 83 -19.08 13.20 15.24
CA GLU A 83 -17.75 12.86 15.75
C GLU A 83 -17.08 11.70 15.02
N ASN A 84 -17.84 10.92 14.24
CA ASN A 84 -17.35 9.77 13.48
C ASN A 84 -17.07 10.11 12.01
N TYR A 85 -17.09 11.40 11.64
CA TYR A 85 -16.77 11.91 10.30
C TYR A 85 -17.65 11.31 9.18
N ARG A 86 -18.92 10.99 9.48
CA ARG A 86 -19.83 10.34 8.53
C ARG A 86 -20.53 11.34 7.61
N GLU A 87 -20.89 12.52 8.12
CA GLU A 87 -21.60 13.55 7.37
C GLU A 87 -20.81 14.86 7.38
N ARG A 88 -20.18 15.17 6.25
CA ARG A 88 -19.45 16.42 6.08
C ARG A 88 -20.42 17.56 5.78
N ALA A 89 -20.43 18.58 6.64
CA ALA A 89 -21.19 19.82 6.44
C ALA A 89 -20.50 20.75 5.44
N TYR A 90 -19.19 20.96 5.60
CA TYR A 90 -18.42 21.90 4.78
C TYR A 90 -17.03 21.36 4.45
N LYS A 91 -16.52 21.79 3.31
CA LYS A 91 -15.11 21.67 2.95
C LYS A 91 -14.60 23.03 2.51
N LEU A 92 -13.65 23.58 3.24
CA LEU A 92 -13.02 24.86 2.93
C LEU A 92 -11.56 24.65 2.54
N GLY A 93 -11.10 25.40 1.55
CA GLY A 93 -9.75 25.34 1.00
C GLY A 93 -9.75 25.47 -0.53
N PRO A 94 -8.57 25.42 -1.17
CA PRO A 94 -7.27 25.13 -0.58
C PRO A 94 -6.74 26.27 0.32
N ILE A 95 -6.29 25.92 1.52
CA ILE A 95 -5.65 26.82 2.47
C ILE A 95 -4.13 26.65 2.33
N PRO A 96 -3.40 27.69 1.91
CA PRO A 96 -1.95 27.64 1.72
C PRO A 96 -1.26 27.87 3.07
N LEU A 97 -1.14 26.86 3.92
CA LEU A 97 -0.47 27.06 5.22
C LEU A 97 1.02 27.40 5.10
N MET A 98 1.63 27.03 3.98
CA MET A 98 3.03 27.29 3.67
C MET A 98 3.14 27.95 2.28
N THR A 99 4.19 28.73 2.07
CA THR A 99 4.62 29.07 0.70
C THR A 99 5.26 27.84 0.02
N ALA A 100 5.37 27.86 -1.31
CA ALA A 100 6.05 26.78 -2.03
C ALA A 100 7.50 26.57 -1.56
N GLN A 101 8.23 27.67 -1.30
CA GLN A 101 9.59 27.63 -0.77
C GLN A 101 9.64 26.98 0.62
N GLU A 102 8.78 27.42 1.54
CA GLU A 102 8.69 26.84 2.89
C GLU A 102 8.33 25.35 2.86
N PHE A 103 7.43 24.94 1.96
CA PHE A 103 7.09 23.54 1.77
C PHE A 103 8.31 22.72 1.32
N HIS A 104 9.05 23.20 0.32
CA HIS A 104 10.27 22.54 -0.17
C HIS A 104 11.39 22.47 0.88
N ASP A 105 11.53 23.50 1.71
CA ASP A 105 12.51 23.51 2.79
C ASP A 105 12.13 22.54 3.92
N CYS A 106 10.83 22.38 4.19
CA CYS A 106 10.33 21.55 5.27
C CYS A 106 10.34 20.05 4.97
N THR A 107 9.97 19.62 3.75
CA THR A 107 9.87 18.19 3.40
C THR A 107 10.84 17.76 2.29
N LYS A 108 11.43 16.56 2.48
CA LYS A 108 12.23 15.88 1.44
C LYS A 108 11.36 15.14 0.42
N SER A 109 10.12 14.79 0.79
CA SER A 109 9.18 14.07 -0.07
C SER A 109 8.13 15.05 -0.60
N GLN A 110 7.72 14.93 -1.86
CA GLN A 110 6.68 15.81 -2.41
C GLN A 110 5.26 15.55 -1.86
N GLU A 111 5.11 14.65 -0.89
CA GLU A 111 3.80 14.16 -0.45
C GLU A 111 3.50 14.44 1.02
N ASN A 112 4.47 14.22 1.91
CA ASN A 112 4.19 14.15 3.35
C ASN A 112 4.85 15.28 4.12
N LEU A 113 4.00 16.05 4.79
CA LEU A 113 4.35 17.00 5.82
C LEU A 113 3.88 16.40 7.15
N VAL A 114 4.73 16.41 8.17
CA VAL A 114 4.37 15.90 9.49
C VAL A 114 3.89 17.09 10.33
N MET A 115 2.71 16.95 10.92
CA MET A 115 2.10 17.97 11.77
C MET A 115 1.59 17.30 13.04
N SER A 116 1.53 18.07 14.12
CA SER A 116 0.94 17.62 15.38
C SER A 116 -0.51 17.14 15.16
N PRO A 117 -0.93 16.02 15.80
CA PRO A 117 -2.22 15.37 15.51
C PRO A 117 -3.44 16.18 15.95
N SER A 118 -3.24 17.22 16.76
CA SER A 118 -4.27 18.14 17.23
C SER A 118 -3.73 19.57 17.24
N ALA A 119 -4.56 20.51 16.81
CA ALA A 119 -4.28 21.93 16.96
C ALA A 119 -4.57 22.40 18.40
N SER A 120 -3.75 23.31 18.92
CA SER A 120 -4.10 24.04 20.15
C SER A 120 -5.17 25.07 19.83
N HIS A 121 -6.22 25.17 20.65
CA HIS A 121 -7.39 26.01 20.38
C HIS A 121 -7.54 27.12 21.41
N ILE A 122 -7.75 28.34 20.91
CA ILE A 122 -7.90 29.54 21.75
C ILE A 122 -9.12 30.31 21.24
N GLU A 123 -10.17 30.37 22.05
CA GLU A 123 -11.33 31.22 21.78
C GLU A 123 -10.99 32.67 22.12
N LEU A 124 -11.03 33.56 21.12
CA LEU A 124 -10.71 34.97 21.28
C LEU A 124 -11.94 35.81 21.66
N ALA A 125 -13.09 35.41 21.12
CA ALA A 125 -14.41 35.97 21.38
C ALA A 125 -15.46 34.92 20.94
N PRO A 126 -16.74 35.03 21.35
CA PRO A 126 -17.78 34.09 20.93
C PRO A 126 -17.82 33.92 19.39
N GLY A 127 -17.48 32.73 18.92
CA GLY A 127 -17.43 32.38 17.49
C GLY A 127 -16.19 32.86 16.73
N ILE A 128 -15.15 33.37 17.41
CA ILE A 128 -13.85 33.71 16.80
C ILE A 128 -12.76 32.97 17.56
N ALA A 129 -12.04 32.08 16.88
CA ALA A 129 -10.97 31.31 17.51
C ALA A 129 -9.71 31.27 16.65
N VAL A 130 -8.56 31.11 17.30
CA VAL A 130 -7.27 30.84 16.66
C VAL A 130 -6.80 29.45 17.04
N ASN A 131 -6.39 28.70 16.03
CA ASN A 131 -5.83 27.36 16.18
C ASN A 131 -4.33 27.39 15.82
N GLU A 132 -3.47 26.98 16.74
CA GLU A 132 -2.03 26.83 16.50
C GLU A 132 -1.75 25.46 15.85
N LEU A 133 -1.03 25.48 14.74
CA LEU A 133 -0.62 24.33 13.95
C LEU A 133 0.90 24.23 13.98
N SER A 134 1.43 23.12 14.49
CA SER A 134 2.87 22.87 14.62
C SER A 134 3.33 21.83 13.61
N PHE A 135 4.37 22.15 12.84
CA PHE A 135 4.91 21.31 11.77
C PHE A 135 6.32 20.82 12.11
N GLU A 136 6.58 19.53 11.89
CA GLU A 136 7.88 18.92 12.10
C GLU A 136 8.72 18.97 10.82
N CYS A 137 9.53 20.04 10.68
CA CYS A 137 10.41 20.23 9.54
C CYS A 137 11.81 19.67 9.82
N GLY A 138 12.18 18.58 9.12
CA GLY A 138 13.40 17.80 9.39
C GLY A 138 14.74 18.44 8.98
N ARG A 139 14.81 19.74 8.69
CA ARG A 139 16.08 20.46 8.42
C ARG A 139 16.22 21.68 9.33
N ASN A 140 17.40 21.82 9.92
CA ASN A 140 17.91 23.02 10.60
C ASN A 140 17.20 23.49 11.89
N GLY A 141 16.36 22.66 12.52
CA GLY A 141 15.73 23.04 13.80
C GLY A 141 14.76 24.21 13.69
N TRP A 142 14.22 24.44 12.49
CA TRP A 142 13.26 25.49 12.21
C TRP A 142 11.84 24.99 12.52
N ASP A 143 11.25 25.44 13.63
CA ASP A 143 9.84 25.18 13.97
C ASP A 143 8.95 26.21 13.27
N THR A 144 8.13 25.77 12.32
CA THR A 144 7.20 26.65 11.62
C THR A 144 5.83 26.53 12.24
N LYS A 145 5.51 27.38 13.22
CA LYS A 145 4.13 27.51 13.69
C LYS A 145 3.27 28.24 12.66
N ARG A 146 2.03 27.81 12.49
CA ARG A 146 1.00 28.52 11.71
C ARG A 146 -0.23 28.69 12.57
N TYR A 147 -0.96 29.77 12.32
CA TYR A 147 -2.16 30.09 13.07
C TYR A 147 -3.33 30.12 12.11
N LEU A 148 -4.37 29.32 12.38
CA LEU A 148 -5.60 29.34 11.60
C LEU A 148 -6.68 30.03 12.42
N LEU A 149 -7.03 31.25 12.02
CA LEU A 149 -8.17 31.97 12.58
C LEU A 149 -9.44 31.49 11.88
N VAL A 150 -10.43 31.12 12.67
CA VAL A 150 -11.76 30.67 12.24
C VAL A 150 -12.80 31.57 12.87
N ASP A 151 -13.58 32.25 12.03
CA ASP A 151 -14.74 33.03 12.44
C ASP A 151 -16.02 32.32 11.99
N SER A 152 -16.72 31.75 12.97
CA SER A 152 -17.95 30.98 12.80
C SER A 152 -19.22 31.81 13.04
N ARG A 153 -19.11 33.12 13.29
CA ARG A 153 -20.27 33.99 13.56
C ARG A 153 -21.22 34.13 12.37
N ASN A 154 -20.75 33.87 11.15
CA ASN A 154 -21.60 33.79 9.95
C ASN A 154 -21.96 32.31 9.66
N PRO A 155 -23.15 31.84 10.08
CA PRO A 155 -23.53 30.45 9.89
C PRO A 155 -23.66 30.11 8.40
N GLY A 156 -23.02 29.02 7.96
CA GLY A 156 -23.11 28.53 6.58
C GLY A 156 -21.78 28.48 5.83
N THR A 157 -20.81 29.32 6.16
CA THR A 157 -19.43 29.24 5.65
C THR A 157 -18.51 30.04 6.58
N PRO A 158 -17.68 29.40 7.42
CA PRO A 158 -16.78 30.14 8.30
C PRO A 158 -15.80 30.97 7.48
N LEU A 159 -15.48 32.15 8.00
CA LEU A 159 -14.43 33.00 7.44
C LEU A 159 -13.07 32.57 8.02
N LEU A 160 -12.08 32.45 7.14
CA LEU A 160 -10.77 31.93 7.51
C LEU A 160 -9.66 32.97 7.28
N ALA A 161 -8.67 32.98 8.17
CA ALA A 161 -7.42 33.70 7.96
C ALA A 161 -6.22 32.89 8.44
N ILE A 162 -5.08 33.06 7.76
CA ILE A 162 -3.82 32.42 8.14
C ILE A 162 -2.87 33.44 8.76
N GLY A 163 -2.36 33.13 9.95
CA GLY A 163 -1.33 33.88 10.66
C GLY A 163 0.08 33.40 10.30
N ARG A 164 0.94 34.34 9.89
CA ARG A 164 2.38 34.12 9.65
C ARG A 164 3.23 35.23 10.27
N PHE A 165 4.42 34.86 10.70
CA PHE A 165 5.45 35.79 11.17
C PHE A 165 6.36 36.21 10.01
N PRO A 166 6.21 37.41 9.43
CA PRO A 166 7.25 37.99 8.55
C PRO A 166 8.57 38.25 9.28
N ASN A 167 8.55 38.37 10.61
CA ASN A 167 9.70 38.51 11.49
C ASN A 167 9.33 37.98 12.89
N ASP A 168 10.30 37.92 13.81
CA ASP A 168 10.14 37.29 15.12
C ASP A 168 9.09 37.96 16.06
N GLN A 169 8.58 39.16 15.71
CA GLN A 169 7.77 39.99 16.61
C GLN A 169 6.43 40.49 16.01
N HIS A 170 6.09 40.13 14.78
CA HIS A 170 4.86 40.60 14.14
C HIS A 170 4.09 39.45 13.50
N LEU A 171 2.87 39.18 13.98
CA LEU A 171 1.99 38.15 13.42
C LEU A 171 0.97 38.80 12.48
N VAL A 172 1.06 38.49 11.19
CA VAL A 172 0.14 38.98 10.16
C VAL A 172 -0.89 37.91 9.85
N PHE A 173 -2.17 38.21 10.04
CA PHE A 173 -3.27 37.38 9.58
C PHE A 173 -3.73 37.81 8.20
N GLN A 174 -3.65 36.92 7.22
CA GLN A 174 -4.13 37.13 5.87
C GLN A 174 -5.47 36.42 5.68
N ALA A 175 -6.52 37.16 5.34
CA ALA A 175 -7.83 36.60 5.04
C ALA A 175 -7.73 35.62 3.85
N LEU A 176 -8.45 34.50 3.87
CA LEU A 176 -8.46 33.52 2.79
C LEU A 176 -9.69 33.63 1.88
N GLN A 177 -10.61 34.50 2.24
CA GLN A 177 -11.84 34.81 1.52
C GLN A 177 -12.01 36.34 1.48
N ALA A 178 -12.88 36.84 0.60
CA ALA A 178 -13.23 38.26 0.62
C ALA A 178 -13.88 38.63 1.96
N THR A 179 -13.26 39.56 2.69
CA THR A 179 -13.69 40.01 4.01
C THR A 179 -13.98 41.50 4.01
N LEU A 180 -15.05 41.92 4.71
CA LEU A 180 -15.37 43.33 4.89
C LEU A 180 -14.41 43.98 5.92
N PRO A 181 -14.11 45.29 5.81
CA PRO A 181 -13.24 46.00 6.77
C PRO A 181 -13.67 45.81 8.24
N ASP A 182 -14.97 45.93 8.52
CA ASP A 182 -15.52 45.75 9.88
C ASP A 182 -15.23 44.35 10.46
N THR A 183 -15.18 43.32 9.60
CA THR A 183 -14.82 41.96 10.02
C THR A 183 -13.36 41.88 10.41
N SER A 184 -12.47 42.46 9.60
CA SER A 184 -11.03 42.54 9.90
C SER A 184 -10.77 43.32 11.19
N ASP A 185 -11.47 44.43 11.40
CA ASP A 185 -11.36 45.22 12.64
C ASP A 185 -11.85 44.44 13.86
N ALA A 186 -12.93 43.67 13.71
CA ALA A 186 -13.42 42.79 14.78
C ALA A 186 -12.40 41.68 15.11
N TRP A 187 -11.75 41.09 14.11
CA TRP A 187 -10.67 40.10 14.33
C TRP A 187 -9.49 40.72 15.05
N LEU A 188 -9.03 41.89 14.60
CA LEU A 188 -7.90 42.59 15.21
C LEU A 188 -8.20 42.93 16.68
N LYS A 189 -9.40 43.43 16.97
CA LYS A 189 -9.84 43.73 18.34
C LYS A 189 -9.86 42.47 19.22
N ALA A 190 -10.36 41.34 18.71
CA ALA A 190 -10.40 40.08 19.43
C ALA A 190 -8.99 39.52 19.73
N LEU A 191 -8.06 39.63 18.76
CA LEU A 191 -6.66 39.26 18.93
C LEU A 191 -5.98 40.10 20.02
N GLU A 192 -6.17 41.43 19.96
CA GLU A 192 -5.58 42.35 20.92
C GLU A 192 -6.13 42.18 22.34
N SER A 193 -7.44 41.95 22.50
CA SER A 193 -8.05 41.71 23.81
C SER A 193 -7.58 40.40 24.46
N SER A 194 -7.22 39.41 23.65
CA SER A 194 -6.87 38.06 24.09
C SER A 194 -5.35 37.81 24.11
N ARG A 195 -4.56 38.88 23.98
CA ARG A 195 -3.09 38.88 24.04
C ARG A 195 -2.51 38.08 25.23
N PRO A 196 -3.04 38.16 26.47
CA PRO A 196 -2.53 37.34 27.59
C PRO A 196 -2.70 35.84 27.37
N ALA A 197 -3.80 35.39 26.75
CA ALA A 197 -4.06 33.99 26.47
C ALA A 197 -3.15 33.45 25.34
N LEU A 198 -2.79 34.32 24.38
CA LEU A 198 -1.92 33.98 23.26
C LEU A 198 -0.43 33.87 23.63
N ARG A 199 -0.01 34.37 24.80
CA ARG A 199 1.40 34.42 25.23
C ARG A 199 2.11 33.06 25.22
N TYR A 200 1.39 31.97 25.51
CA TYR A 200 1.98 30.62 25.54
C TYR A 200 2.02 29.92 24.17
N HIS A 201 1.41 30.53 23.16
CA HIS A 201 1.21 29.98 21.82
C HIS A 201 2.00 30.75 20.75
N VAL A 202 2.54 31.90 21.12
CA VAL A 202 3.24 32.91 20.29
C VAL A 202 4.61 33.14 20.95
N PRO A 203 5.71 33.41 20.21
CA PRO A 203 7.04 33.61 20.81
C PRO A 203 7.07 34.64 21.96
N ASP A 204 7.91 34.40 22.97
CA ASP A 204 7.95 35.09 24.29
C ASP A 204 8.31 36.60 24.25
N GLU A 205 8.61 37.16 23.08
CA GLU A 205 8.95 38.58 22.89
C GLU A 205 7.71 39.48 22.72
N ALA A 206 7.91 40.80 22.75
CA ALA A 206 6.83 41.76 22.52
C ALA A 206 6.27 41.63 21.09
N PHE A 207 5.16 40.91 20.94
CA PHE A 207 4.53 40.69 19.63
C PHE A 207 3.43 41.72 19.32
N SER A 208 3.12 41.89 18.03
CA SER A 208 2.02 42.72 17.54
C SER A 208 1.23 42.00 16.44
N PHE A 209 -0.04 42.36 16.26
CA PHE A 209 -0.92 41.77 15.26
C PHE A 209 -1.22 42.76 14.13
N SER A 210 -1.42 42.25 12.93
CA SER A 210 -2.10 42.99 11.86
C SER A 210 -2.97 42.06 11.03
N ILE A 211 -4.01 42.60 10.42
CA ILE A 211 -4.79 41.91 9.39
C ILE A 211 -4.38 42.49 8.04
N ALA A 212 -3.93 41.64 7.12
CA ALA A 212 -3.58 42.07 5.78
C ALA A 212 -4.81 42.62 5.05
N ALA A 213 -4.67 43.76 4.40
CA ALA A 213 -5.78 44.47 3.74
C ALA A 213 -6.35 43.72 2.52
N GLN A 214 -5.61 42.76 1.97
CA GLN A 214 -6.02 41.95 0.83
C GLN A 214 -6.08 40.47 1.23
N PRO A 215 -7.11 39.73 0.80
CA PRO A 215 -7.13 38.30 0.98
C PRO A 215 -5.95 37.64 0.25
N TYR A 216 -5.63 36.43 0.64
CA TYR A 216 -4.70 35.58 -0.07
C TYR A 216 -5.19 35.42 -1.51
N ASP A 217 -4.46 36.01 -2.46
CA ASP A 217 -4.77 35.95 -3.88
C ASP A 217 -4.18 34.67 -4.47
N ALA A 218 -4.98 33.61 -4.52
CA ALA A 218 -4.71 32.45 -5.36
C ALA A 218 -5.00 32.82 -6.83
N GLY A 219 -4.26 33.80 -7.35
CA GLY A 219 -4.56 34.49 -8.61
C GLY A 219 -4.91 33.53 -9.74
N ASP A 220 -6.02 33.80 -10.44
CA ASP A 220 -6.65 33.01 -11.51
C ASP A 220 -5.79 31.85 -12.06
N GLY A 221 -5.77 30.73 -11.32
CA GLY A 221 -4.84 29.62 -11.57
C GLY A 221 -5.03 28.99 -12.95
N ALA A 222 -6.23 29.13 -13.54
CA ALA A 222 -6.52 28.69 -14.90
C ALA A 222 -5.73 29.50 -15.93
N LYS A 223 -5.75 30.83 -15.82
CA LYS A 223 -4.96 31.71 -16.67
C LYS A 223 -3.46 31.45 -16.51
N GLN A 224 -2.98 31.36 -15.28
CA GLN A 224 -1.56 31.11 -15.01
C GLN A 224 -1.09 29.76 -15.58
N LEU A 225 -1.88 28.69 -15.41
CA LEU A 225 -1.54 27.38 -15.95
C LEU A 225 -1.46 27.38 -17.47
N ARG A 226 -2.35 28.11 -18.16
CA ARG A 226 -2.29 28.26 -19.63
C ARG A 226 -1.01 28.96 -20.07
N GLU A 227 -0.64 30.05 -19.41
CA GLU A 227 0.58 30.79 -19.73
C GLU A 227 1.83 29.93 -19.51
N LEU A 228 1.89 29.21 -18.39
CA LEU A 228 2.98 28.27 -18.09
C LEU A 228 3.03 27.11 -19.10
N HIS A 229 1.89 26.54 -19.47
CA HIS A 229 1.83 25.47 -20.47
C HIS A 229 2.33 25.96 -21.84
N GLN A 230 1.92 27.15 -22.29
CA GLN A 230 2.40 27.71 -23.56
C GLN A 230 3.92 27.96 -23.57
N GLN A 231 4.47 28.43 -22.45
CA GLN A 231 5.92 28.58 -22.27
C GLN A 231 6.62 27.22 -22.32
N LEU A 232 6.10 26.25 -21.56
CA LEU A 232 6.59 24.88 -21.51
C LEU A 232 6.59 24.24 -22.89
N ALA A 233 5.51 24.33 -23.66
CA ALA A 233 5.39 23.73 -24.98
C ALA A 233 6.54 24.15 -25.92
N LYS A 234 6.98 25.42 -25.85
CA LYS A 234 8.07 25.99 -26.68
C LYS A 234 9.47 25.74 -26.12
N ALA A 235 9.60 25.45 -24.83
CA ALA A 235 10.90 25.27 -24.19
C ALA A 235 11.59 23.96 -24.60
N LYS A 236 12.92 23.99 -24.80
CA LYS A 236 13.72 22.78 -25.04
C LYS A 236 13.90 21.98 -23.75
N ASP A 237 14.30 22.65 -22.67
CA ASP A 237 14.34 22.10 -21.32
C ASP A 237 13.04 22.45 -20.59
N LYS A 238 12.30 21.41 -20.16
CA LYS A 238 11.03 21.58 -19.45
C LYS A 238 11.23 21.80 -17.95
N GLY A 239 12.39 21.48 -17.38
CA GLY A 239 12.65 21.46 -15.94
C GLY A 239 12.26 22.76 -15.21
N PRO A 240 12.77 23.94 -15.63
CA PRO A 240 12.43 25.21 -14.99
C PRO A 240 10.94 25.57 -15.05
N GLY A 241 10.27 25.26 -16.17
CA GLY A 241 8.83 25.51 -16.31
C GLY A 241 8.00 24.55 -15.46
N LEU A 242 8.41 23.28 -15.34
CA LEU A 242 7.74 22.30 -14.49
C LEU A 242 7.84 22.67 -13.00
N LYS A 243 8.95 23.27 -12.56
CA LYS A 243 9.06 23.83 -11.21
C LYS A 243 8.04 24.93 -10.94
N LYS A 244 7.84 25.85 -11.89
CA LYS A 244 6.79 26.89 -11.77
C LYS A 244 5.38 26.33 -11.75
N VAL A 245 5.13 25.25 -12.51
CA VAL A 245 3.84 24.53 -12.44
C VAL A 245 3.66 23.88 -11.08
N GLU A 246 4.72 23.32 -10.51
CA GLU A 246 4.68 22.76 -9.16
C GLU A 246 4.40 23.84 -8.11
N GLU A 247 5.06 25.00 -8.19
CA GLU A 247 4.79 26.16 -7.34
C GLU A 247 3.32 26.62 -7.46
N LEU A 248 2.76 26.65 -8.68
CA LEU A 248 1.35 26.94 -8.89
C LEU A 248 0.46 25.91 -8.17
N PHE A 249 0.77 24.62 -8.30
CA PHE A 249 -0.01 23.53 -7.67
C PHE A 249 0.18 23.42 -6.15
N LEU A 250 1.23 24.02 -5.59
CA LEU A 250 1.42 24.18 -4.14
C LEU A 250 0.61 25.35 -3.56
N ASN A 251 0.08 26.24 -4.41
CA ASN A 251 -0.74 27.37 -3.99
C ASN A 251 -2.20 27.26 -4.47
N THR A 252 -2.46 26.44 -5.50
CA THR A 252 -3.78 26.23 -6.08
C THR A 252 -4.02 24.74 -6.33
N ASP A 253 -5.14 24.21 -5.86
CA ASP A 253 -5.48 22.80 -6.09
C ASP A 253 -5.70 22.53 -7.58
N PHE A 254 -4.80 21.78 -8.21
CA PHE A 254 -4.92 21.47 -9.63
C PHE A 254 -6.23 20.75 -9.97
N ARG A 255 -6.88 20.09 -9.00
CA ARG A 255 -8.19 19.42 -9.17
C ARG A 255 -9.33 20.39 -9.40
N VAL A 256 -9.19 21.66 -9.01
CA VAL A 256 -10.17 22.72 -9.27
C VAL A 256 -9.75 23.68 -10.39
N VAL A 257 -8.45 23.79 -10.69
CA VAL A 257 -7.93 24.66 -11.76
C VAL A 257 -8.55 24.29 -13.11
N GLY A 258 -9.39 25.18 -13.66
CA GLY A 258 -10.07 24.99 -14.95
C GLY A 258 -10.91 23.72 -15.00
N ALA A 259 -11.46 23.25 -13.87
CA ALA A 259 -12.24 22.01 -13.80
C ALA A 259 -13.55 22.06 -14.60
N ASP A 260 -14.08 23.26 -14.83
CA ASP A 260 -15.25 23.56 -15.66
C ASP A 260 -14.93 23.69 -17.16
N GLN A 261 -13.64 23.68 -17.52
CA GLN A 261 -13.15 23.96 -18.86
C GLN A 261 -12.56 22.70 -19.52
N LYS A 262 -13.16 22.26 -20.63
CA LYS A 262 -12.82 21.00 -21.31
C LYS A 262 -11.36 20.91 -21.78
N ASP A 263 -10.74 22.04 -22.12
CA ASP A 263 -9.35 22.11 -22.58
C ASP A 263 -8.32 21.83 -21.48
N PHE A 264 -8.68 21.91 -20.19
CA PHE A 264 -7.71 21.73 -19.10
C PHE A 264 -7.28 20.28 -18.89
N ALA A 265 -8.17 19.32 -19.13
CA ALA A 265 -7.78 17.90 -19.20
C ALA A 265 -6.64 17.73 -20.22
N GLY A 266 -6.73 18.49 -21.32
CA GLY A 266 -5.68 18.85 -22.28
C GLY A 266 -4.31 19.08 -21.64
N LEU A 267 -4.23 20.21 -20.97
CA LEU A 267 -3.00 20.78 -20.42
C LEU A 267 -2.40 19.90 -19.32
N LEU A 268 -3.24 19.35 -18.44
CA LEU A 268 -2.80 18.51 -17.33
C LEU A 268 -2.12 17.22 -17.83
N ASN A 269 -2.62 16.61 -18.90
CA ASN A 269 -1.98 15.44 -19.50
C ASN A 269 -0.61 15.78 -20.09
N ASP A 270 -0.49 16.91 -20.78
CA ASP A 270 0.78 17.31 -21.41
C ASP A 270 1.84 17.61 -20.35
N ILE A 271 1.43 18.29 -19.27
CA ILE A 271 2.25 18.53 -18.09
C ILE A 271 2.67 17.20 -17.46
N ALA A 272 1.73 16.26 -17.27
CA ALA A 272 2.04 14.95 -16.72
C ALA A 272 3.00 14.16 -17.62
N PHE A 273 2.85 14.23 -18.95
CA PHE A 273 3.77 13.63 -19.91
C PHE A 273 5.17 14.25 -19.87
N TRP A 274 5.29 15.58 -19.84
CA TRP A 274 6.59 16.23 -19.69
C TRP A 274 7.22 15.90 -18.33
N ARG A 275 6.41 15.79 -17.29
CA ARG A 275 6.86 15.41 -15.95
C ARG A 275 7.32 13.96 -15.89
N SER A 276 6.62 13.01 -16.51
CA SER A 276 7.01 11.59 -16.48
C SER A 276 8.40 11.35 -17.09
N ALA A 277 8.77 12.15 -18.10
CA ALA A 277 10.11 12.09 -18.70
C ALA A 277 11.23 12.62 -17.79
N ASN A 278 10.92 13.50 -16.83
CA ASN A 278 11.90 14.13 -15.94
C ASN A 278 11.92 13.48 -14.54
N THR A 279 10.75 13.26 -13.95
CA THR A 279 10.55 12.77 -12.59
C THR A 279 9.31 11.85 -12.55
N PRO A 280 9.45 10.57 -12.91
CA PRO A 280 8.34 9.61 -12.87
C PRO A 280 8.01 9.26 -11.42
N ASP A 281 7.04 9.97 -10.85
CA ASP A 281 6.62 9.90 -9.45
C ASP A 281 5.09 9.76 -9.28
N LYS A 282 4.65 9.55 -8.04
CA LYS A 282 3.23 9.44 -7.68
C LYS A 282 2.42 10.71 -8.00
N VAL A 283 3.06 11.89 -7.96
CA VAL A 283 2.42 13.15 -8.37
C VAL A 283 1.95 13.07 -9.82
N THR A 284 2.79 12.50 -10.69
CA THR A 284 2.46 12.31 -12.10
C THR A 284 1.26 11.38 -12.29
N ILE A 285 1.16 10.29 -11.50
CA ILE A 285 -0.04 9.42 -11.49
C ILE A 285 -1.28 10.23 -11.13
N ASN A 286 -1.21 11.03 -10.06
CA ASN A 286 -2.37 11.78 -9.57
C ASN A 286 -2.86 12.81 -10.59
N LEU A 287 -1.95 13.47 -11.32
CA LEU A 287 -2.32 14.34 -12.45
C LEU A 287 -3.05 13.57 -13.54
N LEU A 288 -2.54 12.39 -13.94
CA LEU A 288 -3.18 11.55 -14.95
C LEU A 288 -4.55 11.03 -14.47
N LYS A 289 -4.70 10.65 -13.20
CA LYS A 289 -5.99 10.26 -12.60
C LYS A 289 -7.00 11.40 -12.64
N GLU A 290 -6.58 12.63 -12.37
CA GLU A 290 -7.44 13.81 -12.49
C GLU A 290 -7.84 14.09 -13.94
N VAL A 291 -6.95 13.88 -14.91
CA VAL A 291 -7.30 13.94 -16.33
C VAL A 291 -8.38 12.90 -16.66
N ILE A 292 -8.22 11.65 -16.22
CA ILE A 292 -9.22 10.59 -16.41
C ILE A 292 -10.55 10.96 -15.76
N ARG A 293 -10.54 11.57 -14.57
CA ARG A 293 -11.75 12.04 -13.88
C ARG A 293 -12.51 13.10 -14.69
N ARG A 294 -11.80 14.02 -15.35
CA ARG A 294 -12.39 15.11 -16.14
C ARG A 294 -12.78 14.68 -17.55
N ASP A 295 -11.95 13.86 -18.17
CA ASP A 295 -12.11 13.38 -19.54
C ASP A 295 -11.70 11.90 -19.62
N PRO A 296 -12.58 10.98 -19.20
CA PRO A 296 -12.31 9.54 -19.19
C PRO A 296 -12.15 8.96 -20.60
N GLN A 297 -12.46 9.73 -21.64
CA GLN A 297 -12.35 9.37 -23.04
C GLN A 297 -10.99 9.76 -23.64
N ARG A 298 -10.11 10.40 -22.86
CA ARG A 298 -8.83 10.93 -23.35
C ARG A 298 -7.78 9.84 -23.55
N ILE A 299 -7.74 9.31 -24.77
CA ILE A 299 -6.85 8.22 -25.19
C ILE A 299 -5.38 8.41 -24.75
N PRO A 300 -4.71 9.56 -24.98
CA PRO A 300 -3.29 9.71 -24.64
C PRO A 300 -2.98 9.51 -23.15
N THR A 301 -3.94 9.78 -22.27
CA THR A 301 -3.75 9.69 -20.82
C THR A 301 -3.57 8.25 -20.37
N TYR A 302 -4.32 7.31 -20.94
CA TYR A 302 -4.15 5.89 -20.66
C TYR A 302 -2.80 5.37 -21.17
N LEU A 303 -2.32 5.89 -22.30
CA LEU A 303 -0.99 5.54 -22.81
C LEU A 303 0.12 6.04 -21.88
N ASN A 304 0.03 7.31 -21.46
CA ASN A 304 0.98 7.92 -20.53
C ASN A 304 1.01 7.18 -19.19
N MET A 305 -0.17 6.78 -18.69
CA MET A 305 -0.30 6.00 -17.47
C MET A 305 0.31 4.60 -17.64
N ALA A 306 0.00 3.90 -18.73
CA ALA A 306 0.52 2.57 -19.02
C ALA A 306 2.06 2.58 -19.13
N ASP A 307 2.62 3.52 -19.90
CA ASP A 307 4.07 3.66 -20.09
C ASP A 307 4.78 3.99 -18.75
N LEU A 308 4.17 4.83 -17.90
CA LEU A 308 4.72 5.15 -16.58
C LEU A 308 4.77 3.91 -15.67
N GLN A 309 3.66 3.17 -15.59
CA GLN A 309 3.58 1.94 -14.78
C GLN A 309 4.56 0.88 -15.30
N TRP A 310 4.62 0.72 -16.62
CA TRP A 310 5.55 -0.19 -17.26
C TRP A 310 7.01 0.14 -16.92
N SER A 311 7.38 1.43 -16.93
CA SER A 311 8.74 1.87 -16.59
C SER A 311 9.14 1.54 -15.14
N TRP A 312 8.18 1.49 -14.21
CA TRP A 312 8.43 1.07 -12.83
C TRP A 312 8.52 -0.44 -12.71
N TYR A 313 7.69 -1.17 -13.45
CA TYR A 313 7.82 -2.63 -13.55
C TYR A 313 9.21 -3.03 -14.06
N GLU A 314 9.72 -2.39 -15.11
CA GLU A 314 11.06 -2.69 -15.66
C GLU A 314 12.19 -2.50 -14.63
N LYS A 315 12.04 -1.57 -13.68
CA LYS A 315 13.01 -1.35 -12.59
C LYS A 315 12.95 -2.43 -11.51
N THR A 316 11.78 -3.01 -11.27
CA THR A 316 11.57 -4.03 -10.23
C THR A 316 10.60 -5.12 -10.69
N PRO A 317 11.01 -6.01 -11.63
CA PRO A 317 10.10 -6.98 -12.26
C PRO A 317 9.51 -8.03 -11.31
N ALA A 318 10.13 -8.21 -10.13
CA ALA A 318 9.63 -9.10 -9.09
C ALA A 318 8.29 -8.61 -8.48
N TYR A 319 7.97 -7.32 -8.59
CA TYR A 319 6.73 -6.73 -8.07
C TYR A 319 5.74 -6.51 -9.20
N THR A 320 4.77 -7.42 -9.34
CA THR A 320 3.85 -7.46 -10.48
C THR A 320 2.72 -6.42 -10.46
N THR A 321 2.57 -5.65 -9.38
CA THR A 321 1.53 -4.61 -9.28
C THR A 321 1.60 -3.61 -10.43
N ASN A 322 2.78 -3.06 -10.70
CA ASN A 322 2.97 -2.09 -11.79
C ASN A 322 2.74 -2.75 -13.17
N HIS A 323 3.07 -4.03 -13.33
CA HIS A 323 2.80 -4.78 -14.55
C HIS A 323 1.29 -4.93 -14.79
N ALA A 324 0.54 -5.35 -13.76
CA ALA A 324 -0.91 -5.47 -13.81
C ALA A 324 -1.59 -4.15 -14.18
N GLN A 325 -1.19 -3.05 -13.52
CA GLN A 325 -1.69 -1.71 -13.83
C GLN A 325 -1.36 -1.29 -15.27
N ALA A 326 -0.11 -1.49 -15.72
CA ALA A 326 0.32 -1.14 -17.06
C ALA A 326 -0.51 -1.87 -18.14
N LEU A 327 -0.67 -3.19 -18.00
CA LEU A 327 -1.46 -3.99 -18.92
C LEU A 327 -2.91 -3.53 -19.00
N GLU A 328 -3.52 -3.21 -17.86
CA GLU A 328 -4.90 -2.71 -17.86
C GLU A 328 -5.03 -1.37 -18.60
N TYR A 329 -4.13 -0.42 -18.33
CA TYR A 329 -4.15 0.86 -19.03
C TYR A 329 -3.88 0.72 -20.53
N TYR A 330 -3.04 -0.23 -20.96
CA TYR A 330 -2.88 -0.57 -22.38
C TYR A 330 -4.15 -1.16 -23.00
N ARG A 331 -4.90 -2.01 -22.28
CA ARG A 331 -6.19 -2.53 -22.75
C ARG A 331 -7.20 -1.40 -22.94
N ILE A 332 -7.35 -0.51 -21.96
CA ILE A 332 -8.26 0.64 -22.05
C ILE A 332 -7.87 1.54 -23.23
N TYR A 333 -6.59 1.86 -23.37
CA TYR A 333 -6.07 2.61 -24.51
C TYR A 333 -6.44 1.94 -25.84
N CYS A 334 -6.22 0.62 -25.95
CA CYS A 334 -6.55 -0.14 -27.14
C CYS A 334 -8.05 -0.09 -27.44
N GLY A 335 -8.91 -0.37 -26.46
CA GLY A 335 -10.36 -0.39 -26.62
C GLY A 335 -10.90 0.97 -27.07
N LEU A 336 -10.40 2.07 -26.50
CA LEU A 336 -10.80 3.42 -26.88
C LEU A 336 -10.36 3.81 -28.30
N ARG A 337 -9.27 3.23 -28.82
CA ARG A 337 -8.82 3.42 -30.20
C ARG A 337 -9.65 2.61 -31.18
N LEU A 338 -9.93 1.35 -30.86
CA LEU A 338 -10.84 0.51 -31.67
C LEU A 338 -12.22 1.14 -31.78
N ALA A 339 -12.76 1.69 -30.68
CA ALA A 339 -14.05 2.39 -30.68
C ALA A 339 -14.09 3.67 -31.55
N ARG A 340 -12.94 4.15 -32.02
CA ARG A 340 -12.79 5.33 -32.89
C ARG A 340 -12.17 4.98 -34.26
N ASP A 341 -12.14 3.70 -34.63
CA ASP A 341 -11.56 3.20 -35.87
C ASP A 341 -10.07 3.61 -36.06
N MET A 342 -9.32 3.68 -34.96
CA MET A 342 -7.91 4.04 -34.96
C MET A 342 -7.00 2.81 -34.88
N SER A 343 -5.92 2.79 -35.64
CA SER A 343 -4.89 1.74 -35.55
C SER A 343 -4.24 1.68 -34.17
N ILE A 344 -3.89 0.49 -33.70
CA ILE A 344 -3.14 0.29 -32.45
C ILE A 344 -1.65 0.31 -32.76
N PRO A 345 -0.82 1.13 -32.08
CA PRO A 345 0.61 1.13 -32.31
C PRO A 345 1.27 -0.22 -31.96
N ASP A 346 2.26 -0.65 -32.74
CA ASP A 346 2.96 -1.94 -32.56
C ASP A 346 3.47 -2.14 -31.13
N ARG A 347 4.03 -1.09 -30.53
CA ARG A 347 4.50 -1.15 -29.13
C ARG A 347 3.40 -1.55 -28.14
N VAL A 348 2.14 -1.16 -28.37
CA VAL A 348 1.02 -1.53 -27.49
C VAL A 348 0.61 -2.98 -27.75
N LEU A 349 0.66 -3.43 -29.01
CA LEU A 349 0.41 -4.81 -29.38
C LEU A 349 1.46 -5.74 -28.73
N GLU A 350 2.74 -5.37 -28.79
CA GLU A 350 3.85 -6.09 -28.14
C GLU A 350 3.65 -6.16 -26.61
N ARG A 351 3.32 -5.05 -25.95
CA ARG A 351 3.10 -5.00 -24.49
C ARG A 351 1.89 -5.84 -24.04
N LEU A 352 0.85 -5.92 -24.87
CA LEU A 352 -0.31 -6.78 -24.64
C LEU A 352 -0.10 -8.23 -25.12
N ASN A 353 1.05 -8.53 -25.75
CA ASN A 353 1.39 -9.82 -26.35
C ASN A 353 0.33 -10.30 -27.37
N ILE A 354 -0.06 -9.41 -28.29
CA ILE A 354 -1.01 -9.67 -29.38
C ILE A 354 -0.44 -9.20 -30.72
N THR A 355 -0.96 -9.73 -31.83
CA THR A 355 -0.53 -9.36 -33.19
C THR A 355 -1.42 -8.31 -33.84
N GLN A 356 -2.66 -8.16 -33.38
CA GLN A 356 -3.63 -7.18 -33.84
C GLN A 356 -4.60 -6.84 -32.72
N GLY A 357 -5.14 -5.62 -32.71
CA GLY A 357 -6.14 -5.20 -31.73
C GLY A 357 -7.51 -5.79 -32.06
N ASP A 358 -8.14 -6.44 -31.10
CA ASP A 358 -9.51 -6.91 -31.19
C ASP A 358 -10.33 -6.53 -29.93
N PRO A 359 -11.67 -6.43 -30.03
CA PRO A 359 -12.50 -5.99 -28.91
C PRO A 359 -12.43 -6.85 -27.64
N GLN A 360 -12.12 -8.15 -27.74
CA GLN A 360 -12.04 -9.02 -26.57
C GLN A 360 -10.74 -8.79 -25.81
N THR A 361 -9.60 -8.80 -26.51
CA THR A 361 -8.30 -8.60 -25.85
C THR A 361 -8.12 -7.18 -25.32
N CYS A 362 -8.75 -6.21 -25.96
CA CYS A 362 -8.71 -4.79 -25.57
C CYS A 362 -9.83 -4.38 -24.61
N LYS A 363 -10.58 -5.34 -24.07
CA LYS A 363 -11.57 -5.10 -23.01
C LYS A 363 -10.86 -4.91 -21.68
N ALA A 364 -11.21 -3.85 -20.95
CA ALA A 364 -10.68 -3.68 -19.60
C ALA A 364 -11.26 -4.73 -18.64
N GLN A 365 -10.44 -5.17 -17.71
CA GLN A 365 -10.69 -6.30 -16.82
C GLN A 365 -11.10 -5.87 -15.41
N TRP A 366 -10.75 -4.66 -14.95
CA TRP A 366 -11.12 -4.12 -13.64
C TRP A 366 -12.63 -4.10 -13.30
N PRO A 367 -13.58 -4.05 -14.25
CA PRO A 367 -14.99 -4.27 -13.92
C PRO A 367 -15.26 -5.58 -13.18
N LEU A 368 -14.45 -6.62 -13.36
CA LEU A 368 -14.55 -7.87 -12.59
C LEU A 368 -14.24 -7.63 -11.11
N LEU A 369 -13.20 -6.85 -10.80
CA LEU A 369 -12.79 -6.53 -9.43
C LEU A 369 -13.86 -5.71 -8.72
N GLN A 370 -14.46 -4.73 -9.41
CA GLN A 370 -15.58 -3.96 -8.88
C GLN A 370 -16.79 -4.85 -8.53
N ALA A 371 -17.13 -5.81 -9.39
CA ALA A 371 -18.21 -6.76 -9.13
C ALA A 371 -17.90 -7.69 -7.94
N VAL A 372 -16.65 -8.18 -7.84
CA VAL A 372 -16.16 -8.95 -6.69
C VAL A 372 -16.28 -8.14 -5.41
N ASP A 373 -15.86 -6.87 -5.45
CA ASP A 373 -15.86 -6.01 -4.27
C ASP A 373 -17.27 -5.63 -3.80
N ALA A 374 -18.20 -5.46 -4.75
CA ALA A 374 -19.62 -5.25 -4.49
C ALA A 374 -20.37 -6.53 -4.10
N GLN A 375 -19.72 -7.69 -4.10
CA GLN A 375 -20.34 -9.01 -3.91
C GLN A 375 -21.48 -9.33 -4.90
N ASP A 376 -21.40 -8.78 -6.12
CA ASP A 376 -22.38 -8.99 -7.18
C ASP A 376 -22.03 -10.24 -8.00
N GLU A 377 -22.44 -11.42 -7.49
CA GLU A 377 -22.16 -12.71 -8.13
C GLU A 377 -22.70 -12.80 -9.56
N THR A 378 -23.85 -12.18 -9.85
CA THR A 378 -24.46 -12.21 -11.19
C THR A 378 -23.59 -11.45 -12.18
N ARG A 379 -23.10 -10.28 -11.79
CA ARG A 379 -22.17 -9.50 -12.62
C ARG A 379 -20.82 -10.17 -12.75
N VAL A 380 -20.29 -10.80 -11.70
CA VAL A 380 -19.06 -11.61 -11.80
C VAL A 380 -19.23 -12.70 -12.85
N ARG A 381 -20.31 -13.49 -12.79
CA ARG A 381 -20.60 -14.57 -13.75
C ARG A 381 -20.67 -14.04 -15.17
N SER A 382 -21.45 -12.98 -15.39
CA SER A 382 -21.60 -12.37 -16.71
C SER A 382 -20.27 -11.87 -17.29
N LEU A 383 -19.39 -11.28 -16.46
CA LEU A 383 -18.09 -10.79 -16.90
C LEU A 383 -17.13 -11.93 -17.28
N LEU A 384 -17.12 -13.02 -16.51
CA LEU A 384 -16.34 -14.22 -16.79
C LEU A 384 -16.84 -14.92 -18.06
N GLU A 385 -18.15 -15.08 -18.23
CA GLU A 385 -18.77 -15.62 -19.46
C GLU A 385 -18.49 -14.75 -20.69
N ALA A 386 -18.33 -13.44 -20.49
CA ALA A 386 -17.93 -12.49 -21.53
C ALA A 386 -16.40 -12.44 -21.75
N GLY A 387 -15.66 -13.45 -21.30
CA GLY A 387 -14.25 -13.67 -21.62
C GLY A 387 -13.24 -12.90 -20.76
N ILE A 388 -13.67 -12.19 -19.70
CA ILE A 388 -12.70 -11.56 -18.79
C ILE A 388 -11.99 -12.64 -17.97
N PRO A 389 -10.65 -12.68 -17.92
CA PRO A 389 -9.92 -13.70 -17.20
C PRO A 389 -10.19 -13.69 -15.70
N ALA A 390 -10.39 -14.86 -15.10
CA ALA A 390 -10.62 -14.99 -13.66
C ALA A 390 -9.38 -14.65 -12.81
N ASP A 391 -8.19 -14.62 -13.42
CA ASP A 391 -6.93 -14.20 -12.79
C ASP A 391 -6.65 -12.69 -12.93
N THR A 392 -7.65 -11.89 -13.29
CA THR A 392 -7.56 -10.43 -13.34
C THR A 392 -6.99 -9.87 -12.03
N GLN A 393 -6.06 -8.93 -12.14
CA GLN A 393 -5.45 -8.23 -11.00
C GLN A 393 -5.97 -6.79 -10.90
N GLY A 394 -6.23 -6.34 -9.67
CA GLY A 394 -6.64 -4.98 -9.34
C GLY A 394 -5.50 -3.97 -9.38
N GLU A 395 -5.82 -2.71 -9.09
CA GLU A 395 -4.82 -1.63 -8.99
C GLU A 395 -3.80 -1.91 -7.87
N ASP A 396 -4.16 -2.62 -6.80
CA ASP A 396 -3.22 -3.00 -5.74
C ASP A 396 -2.34 -4.22 -6.10
N GLY A 397 -2.52 -4.82 -7.29
CA GLY A 397 -1.81 -6.00 -7.76
C GLY A 397 -2.42 -7.33 -7.29
N ARG A 398 -3.47 -7.30 -6.46
CA ARG A 398 -4.14 -8.51 -5.96
C ARG A 398 -5.03 -9.09 -7.04
N SER A 399 -5.09 -10.41 -7.13
CA SER A 399 -6.04 -11.10 -8.02
C SER A 399 -7.48 -10.95 -7.55
N ALA A 400 -8.44 -11.11 -8.47
CA ALA A 400 -9.87 -11.18 -8.17
C ALA A 400 -10.17 -12.22 -7.07
N LEU A 401 -9.48 -13.37 -7.12
CA LEU A 401 -9.59 -14.41 -6.09
C LEU A 401 -9.23 -13.84 -4.71
N LEU A 402 -8.09 -13.17 -4.60
CA LEU A 402 -7.64 -12.62 -3.32
C LEU A 402 -8.55 -11.49 -2.80
N HIS A 403 -9.19 -10.69 -3.67
CA HIS A 403 -10.23 -9.73 -3.27
C HIS A 403 -11.46 -10.46 -2.70
N SER A 404 -11.90 -11.54 -3.35
CA SER A 404 -13.08 -12.29 -2.92
C SER A 404 -12.93 -12.94 -1.54
N LEU A 405 -11.69 -13.26 -1.13
CA LEU A 405 -11.40 -13.82 0.19
C LEU A 405 -11.56 -12.81 1.33
N ASP A 406 -11.62 -11.51 1.04
CA ASP A 406 -11.93 -10.49 2.07
C ASP A 406 -13.40 -10.49 2.46
N LYS A 407 -14.25 -11.13 1.66
CA LYS A 407 -15.70 -11.14 1.87
C LYS A 407 -16.12 -12.27 2.81
N PRO A 408 -17.27 -12.15 3.49
CA PRO A 408 -17.75 -13.19 4.43
C PRO A 408 -18.12 -14.50 3.72
N ASN A 409 -18.59 -14.43 2.47
CA ASN A 409 -19.01 -15.58 1.67
C ASN A 409 -18.05 -15.81 0.49
N PHE A 410 -17.54 -17.04 0.36
CA PHE A 410 -16.62 -17.45 -0.71
C PHE A 410 -17.30 -17.97 -1.99
N ALA A 411 -18.60 -17.71 -2.19
CA ALA A 411 -19.31 -18.07 -3.43
C ALA A 411 -18.63 -17.49 -4.69
N ILE A 412 -18.27 -16.21 -4.65
CA ILE A 412 -17.52 -15.55 -5.74
C ILE A 412 -16.12 -16.16 -5.90
N ALA A 413 -15.45 -16.54 -4.80
CA ALA A 413 -14.15 -17.20 -4.87
C ALA A 413 -14.25 -18.55 -5.60
N ARG A 414 -15.28 -19.36 -5.30
CA ARG A 414 -15.56 -20.62 -6.00
C ARG A 414 -15.84 -20.38 -7.48
N LEU A 415 -16.68 -19.41 -7.81
CA LEU A 415 -16.98 -19.04 -9.19
C LEU A 415 -15.71 -18.63 -9.97
N LEU A 416 -14.82 -17.85 -9.35
CA LEU A 416 -13.55 -17.47 -9.97
C LEU A 416 -12.66 -18.71 -10.23
N LEU A 417 -12.58 -19.65 -9.28
CA LEU A 417 -11.83 -20.90 -9.45
C LEU A 417 -12.42 -21.79 -10.54
N GLU A 418 -13.76 -21.89 -10.63
CA GLU A 418 -14.46 -22.61 -11.70
C GLU A 418 -14.13 -22.05 -13.10
N HIS A 419 -13.85 -20.75 -13.19
CA HIS A 419 -13.40 -20.06 -14.40
C HIS A 419 -11.87 -19.94 -14.52
N GLY A 420 -11.10 -20.74 -13.77
CA GLY A 420 -9.66 -20.87 -13.94
C GLY A 420 -8.79 -19.85 -13.19
N ALA A 421 -9.32 -19.18 -12.17
CA ALA A 421 -8.49 -18.36 -11.29
C ALA A 421 -7.39 -19.21 -10.63
N LYS A 422 -6.18 -18.66 -10.58
CA LYS A 422 -5.02 -19.35 -10.01
C LYS A 422 -5.00 -19.18 -8.49
N THR A 423 -4.76 -20.27 -7.78
CA THR A 423 -4.51 -20.28 -6.32
C THR A 423 -3.05 -19.98 -5.96
N GLN A 424 -2.17 -20.01 -6.95
CA GLN A 424 -0.74 -19.71 -6.85
C GLN A 424 -0.42 -18.33 -7.42
N GLY A 425 0.70 -17.77 -6.99
CA GLY A 425 1.25 -16.51 -7.47
C GLY A 425 1.58 -15.55 -6.33
N LEU A 426 2.46 -14.60 -6.64
CA LEU A 426 2.87 -13.57 -5.69
C LEU A 426 2.01 -12.31 -5.84
N ASN A 427 1.71 -11.67 -4.72
CA ASN A 427 1.35 -10.26 -4.69
C ASN A 427 2.33 -9.53 -3.77
N GLY A 428 3.05 -8.55 -4.32
CA GLY A 428 4.22 -8.00 -3.65
C GLY A 428 5.33 -9.05 -3.54
N SER A 429 5.72 -9.38 -2.31
CA SER A 429 6.72 -10.40 -2.03
C SER A 429 6.15 -11.76 -1.63
N GLU A 430 4.84 -11.87 -1.44
CA GLU A 430 4.23 -12.99 -0.71
C GLU A 430 3.22 -13.77 -1.57
N PRO A 431 3.16 -15.10 -1.41
CA PRO A 431 2.15 -15.93 -2.05
C PRO A 431 0.75 -15.72 -1.45
N LEU A 432 -0.27 -16.18 -2.17
CA LEU A 432 -1.68 -16.06 -1.76
C LEU A 432 -1.95 -16.71 -0.39
N VAL A 433 -1.33 -17.87 -0.12
CA VAL A 433 -1.51 -18.61 1.15
C VAL A 433 -1.00 -17.85 2.36
N MET A 434 0.14 -17.13 2.25
CA MET A 434 0.68 -16.30 3.32
C MET A 434 -0.23 -15.10 3.61
N GLN A 435 -0.66 -14.40 2.56
CA GLN A 435 -1.55 -13.25 2.69
C GLN A 435 -2.90 -13.63 3.32
N ALA A 436 -3.46 -14.77 2.92
CA ALA A 436 -4.67 -15.32 3.51
C ALA A 436 -4.47 -15.63 5.00
N LEU A 437 -3.36 -16.30 5.35
CA LEU A 437 -3.02 -16.60 6.73
C LEU A 437 -2.89 -15.31 7.56
N TYR A 438 -2.13 -14.32 7.11
CA TYR A 438 -1.96 -13.07 7.88
C TYR A 438 -3.27 -12.35 8.17
N LYS A 439 -4.19 -12.32 7.21
CA LYS A 439 -5.53 -11.76 7.44
C LYS A 439 -6.33 -12.58 8.44
N ASP A 440 -6.33 -13.90 8.30
CA ASP A 440 -6.98 -14.78 9.26
C ASP A 440 -6.40 -14.61 10.68
N ARG A 441 -5.08 -14.43 10.82
CA ARG A 441 -4.40 -14.20 12.10
C ARG A 441 -4.70 -12.84 12.73
N ARG A 442 -5.01 -11.82 11.92
CA ARG A 442 -5.50 -10.52 12.42
C ARG A 442 -6.91 -10.63 12.99
N GLU A 443 -7.74 -11.51 12.44
CA GLU A 443 -9.10 -11.77 12.91
C GLU A 443 -9.14 -12.73 14.12
N SER A 444 -8.30 -13.77 14.12
CA SER A 444 -8.22 -14.72 15.23
C SER A 444 -6.87 -15.42 15.36
N LYS A 445 -6.45 -15.65 16.61
CA LYS A 445 -5.27 -16.48 16.93
C LYS A 445 -5.56 -17.98 16.90
N ASP A 446 -6.82 -18.38 16.77
CA ASP A 446 -7.21 -19.79 16.65
C ASP A 446 -7.00 -20.25 15.20
N PRO A 447 -6.05 -21.17 14.91
CA PRO A 447 -5.79 -21.62 13.55
C PRO A 447 -6.98 -22.36 12.93
N GLU A 448 -7.90 -22.91 13.74
CA GLU A 448 -9.12 -23.54 13.21
C GLU A 448 -10.10 -22.50 12.62
N LYS A 449 -9.94 -21.21 12.94
CA LYS A 449 -10.70 -20.10 12.35
C LYS A 449 -10.05 -19.50 11.10
N ALA A 450 -8.96 -20.09 10.59
CA ALA A 450 -8.28 -19.64 9.38
C ALA A 450 -9.07 -19.97 8.10
N ARG A 451 -10.24 -19.34 7.95
CA ARG A 451 -11.21 -19.64 6.89
C ARG A 451 -10.65 -19.42 5.49
N ARG A 452 -9.83 -18.38 5.28
CA ARG A 452 -9.28 -18.04 3.95
C ARG A 452 -8.21 -19.05 3.57
N LEU A 453 -7.31 -19.36 4.50
CA LEU A 453 -6.27 -20.36 4.27
C LEU A 453 -6.90 -21.73 4.00
N LYS A 454 -7.85 -22.19 4.84
CA LYS A 454 -8.56 -23.46 4.63
C LYS A 454 -9.21 -23.53 3.25
N PHE A 455 -9.92 -22.48 2.84
CA PHE A 455 -10.53 -22.42 1.52
C PHE A 455 -9.52 -22.56 0.38
N LEU A 456 -8.36 -21.87 0.47
CA LEU A 456 -7.31 -21.99 -0.54
C LEU A 456 -6.71 -23.39 -0.59
N LEU A 457 -6.46 -24.02 0.57
CA LEU A 457 -5.93 -25.39 0.64
C LEU A 457 -6.94 -26.41 0.08
N GLU A 458 -8.24 -26.26 0.37
CA GLU A 458 -9.31 -27.05 -0.24
C GLU A 458 -9.38 -26.85 -1.77
N ALA A 459 -9.05 -25.66 -2.26
CA ALA A 459 -8.92 -25.34 -3.68
C ALA A 459 -7.59 -25.80 -4.31
N GLY A 460 -6.74 -26.52 -3.57
CA GLY A 460 -5.48 -27.09 -4.07
C GLY A 460 -4.29 -26.11 -4.06
N ALA A 461 -4.37 -25.00 -3.31
CA ALA A 461 -3.19 -24.16 -3.08
C ALA A 461 -2.12 -24.93 -2.31
N ALA A 462 -0.86 -24.77 -2.70
CA ALA A 462 0.28 -25.35 -2.01
C ALA A 462 0.63 -24.51 -0.77
N ILE A 463 0.63 -25.11 0.42
CA ILE A 463 0.94 -24.38 1.67
C ILE A 463 2.43 -23.98 1.78
N ASP A 464 3.27 -24.64 0.99
CA ASP A 464 4.72 -24.44 0.88
C ASP A 464 5.12 -23.58 -0.33
N GLU A 465 4.18 -22.86 -0.94
CA GLU A 465 4.54 -21.80 -1.89
C GLU A 465 5.49 -20.80 -1.20
N THR A 466 6.59 -20.47 -1.88
CA THR A 466 7.62 -19.63 -1.30
C THR A 466 7.43 -18.16 -1.65
N ASP A 467 7.78 -17.28 -0.72
CA ASP A 467 7.91 -15.85 -0.96
C ASP A 467 9.10 -15.52 -1.89
N LEU A 468 9.34 -14.21 -2.15
CA LEU A 468 10.49 -13.78 -2.97
C LEU A 468 11.85 -14.19 -2.38
N ASN A 469 11.96 -14.43 -1.08
CA ASN A 469 13.16 -14.89 -0.40
C ASN A 469 13.29 -16.42 -0.40
N GLY A 470 12.33 -17.16 -0.96
CA GLY A 470 12.32 -18.62 -0.90
C GLY A 470 11.80 -19.18 0.43
N GLU A 471 11.20 -18.35 1.28
CA GLU A 471 10.66 -18.77 2.57
C GLU A 471 9.25 -19.35 2.42
N THR A 472 8.97 -20.47 3.10
CA THR A 472 7.62 -21.04 3.24
C THR A 472 6.91 -20.48 4.47
N VAL A 473 5.59 -20.73 4.59
CA VAL A 473 4.82 -20.37 5.78
C VAL A 473 5.46 -20.93 7.06
N LEU A 474 5.94 -22.18 7.03
CA LEU A 474 6.57 -22.80 8.19
C LEU A 474 7.91 -22.15 8.54
N MET A 475 8.72 -21.73 7.57
CA MET A 475 9.99 -21.05 7.82
C MET A 475 9.79 -19.74 8.59
N GLN A 476 8.79 -18.94 8.22
CA GLN A 476 8.44 -17.70 8.90
C GLN A 476 7.97 -17.90 10.34
N HIS A 477 7.55 -19.11 10.70
CA HIS A 477 7.09 -19.48 12.04
C HIS A 477 8.07 -20.41 12.77
N ALA A 478 9.27 -20.65 12.23
CA ALA A 478 10.27 -21.55 12.79
C ALA A 478 10.88 -21.07 14.12
N THR A 479 10.69 -19.81 14.49
CA THR A 479 11.21 -19.22 15.74
C THR A 479 10.26 -19.34 16.93
N ILE A 480 9.03 -19.82 16.72
CA ILE A 480 8.01 -19.91 17.76
C ILE A 480 8.10 -21.28 18.44
N MET A 481 8.62 -21.31 19.67
CA MET A 481 9.03 -22.54 20.38
C MET A 481 7.90 -23.55 20.66
N ASP A 482 6.65 -23.11 20.75
CA ASP A 482 5.48 -23.97 20.88
C ASP A 482 4.25 -23.25 20.30
N SER A 483 3.78 -23.69 19.14
CA SER A 483 2.75 -22.99 18.38
C SER A 483 1.70 -23.97 17.90
N ASP A 484 0.48 -23.77 18.39
CA ASP A 484 -0.72 -24.43 17.86
C ASP A 484 -0.84 -24.22 16.35
N LEU A 485 -0.45 -23.03 15.86
CA LEU A 485 -0.42 -22.74 14.44
C LEU A 485 0.62 -23.61 13.71
N PHE A 486 1.85 -23.73 14.23
CA PHE A 486 2.88 -24.57 13.60
C PHE A 486 2.43 -26.03 13.50
N THR A 487 1.85 -26.55 14.59
CA THR A 487 1.27 -27.90 14.62
C THR A 487 0.13 -28.06 13.62
N TRP A 488 -0.74 -27.06 13.54
CA TRP A 488 -1.88 -27.06 12.64
C TRP A 488 -1.43 -27.00 11.16
N LEU A 489 -0.41 -26.20 10.84
CA LEU A 489 0.16 -26.10 9.49
C LEU A 489 0.75 -27.44 9.02
N LEU A 490 1.37 -28.21 9.92
CA LEU A 490 1.92 -29.55 9.61
C LEU A 490 0.84 -30.60 9.29
N LYS A 491 -0.44 -30.34 9.54
CA LYS A 491 -1.52 -31.26 9.15
C LYS A 491 -1.70 -31.35 7.63
N TYR A 492 -1.16 -30.39 6.88
CA TYR A 492 -1.30 -30.33 5.43
C TYR A 492 -0.05 -30.86 4.71
N PRO A 493 -0.21 -31.60 3.59
CA PRO A 493 0.91 -32.06 2.77
C PRO A 493 1.77 -30.90 2.28
N GLN A 494 3.08 -30.99 2.50
CA GLN A 494 4.01 -29.93 2.13
C GLN A 494 5.45 -30.45 2.06
N ASN A 495 6.29 -29.81 1.26
CA ASN A 495 7.71 -30.08 1.18
C ASN A 495 8.48 -29.37 2.31
N LEU A 496 8.93 -30.14 3.30
CA LEU A 496 9.68 -29.64 4.45
C LEU A 496 11.15 -29.32 4.11
N ASP A 497 11.61 -29.70 2.91
CA ASP A 497 13.02 -29.62 2.50
C ASP A 497 13.29 -28.45 1.54
N LEU A 498 12.29 -27.59 1.30
CA LEU A 498 12.51 -26.32 0.61
C LEU A 498 13.55 -25.48 1.38
N ARG A 499 14.22 -24.59 0.64
CA ARG A 499 15.35 -23.79 1.15
C ARG A 499 15.17 -22.34 0.78
N GLU A 500 15.38 -21.47 1.77
CA GLU A 500 15.41 -20.03 1.52
C GLU A 500 16.66 -19.63 0.72
N LYS A 501 16.58 -18.52 0.00
CA LYS A 501 17.56 -18.12 -1.02
C LYS A 501 18.84 -17.50 -0.45
N LYS A 502 18.79 -16.92 0.74
CA LYS A 502 19.89 -16.17 1.34
C LYS A 502 21.00 -17.12 1.78
N GLU A 503 20.67 -18.19 2.47
CA GLU A 503 21.65 -19.11 3.06
C GLU A 503 21.34 -20.60 2.83
N GLY A 504 20.26 -20.91 2.10
CA GLY A 504 19.88 -22.28 1.79
C GLY A 504 19.33 -23.03 3.00
N ARG A 505 18.85 -22.34 4.04
CA ARG A 505 18.36 -22.96 5.27
C ARG A 505 16.98 -23.59 5.06
N SER A 506 16.78 -24.79 5.59
CA SER A 506 15.46 -25.44 5.66
C SER A 506 14.73 -25.05 6.95
N VAL A 507 13.43 -25.37 7.04
CA VAL A 507 12.66 -25.16 8.28
C VAL A 507 13.24 -25.97 9.46
N LEU A 508 13.80 -27.16 9.21
CA LEU A 508 14.46 -27.96 10.27
C LEU A 508 15.70 -27.24 10.79
N TYR A 509 16.52 -26.67 9.91
CA TYR A 509 17.69 -25.90 10.32
C TYR A 509 17.30 -24.67 11.14
N LEU A 510 16.32 -23.90 10.65
CA LEU A 510 15.84 -22.68 11.32
C LEU A 510 15.26 -22.95 12.71
N THR A 511 14.51 -24.05 12.88
CA THR A 511 13.95 -24.43 14.21
C THR A 511 15.04 -24.85 15.20
N ILE A 512 16.10 -25.53 14.73
CA ILE A 512 17.28 -25.83 15.57
C ILE A 512 18.05 -24.54 15.89
N GLU A 513 18.19 -23.63 14.93
CA GLU A 513 18.88 -22.35 15.09
C GLU A 513 18.13 -21.37 16.01
N SER A 514 16.81 -21.46 16.08
CA SER A 514 15.99 -20.65 16.98
C SER A 514 15.86 -21.26 18.37
N GLY A 515 16.14 -22.55 18.54
CA GLY A 515 15.91 -23.29 19.79
C GLY A 515 14.47 -23.78 19.95
N ALA A 516 13.68 -23.78 18.87
CA ALA A 516 12.33 -24.35 18.83
C ALA A 516 12.37 -25.89 18.70
N TYR A 517 13.00 -26.56 19.66
CA TYR A 517 13.21 -28.03 19.60
C TYR A 517 11.91 -28.84 19.52
N PRO A 518 10.80 -28.48 20.20
CA PRO A 518 9.53 -29.18 19.99
C PRO A 518 9.01 -29.09 18.55
N ALA A 519 9.21 -27.95 17.87
CA ALA A 519 8.87 -27.79 16.46
C ALA A 519 9.80 -28.64 15.57
N ALA A 520 11.10 -28.65 15.84
CA ALA A 520 12.08 -29.51 15.15
C ALA A 520 11.72 -31.00 15.28
N ALA A 521 11.35 -31.46 16.47
CA ALA A 521 10.93 -32.84 16.69
C ALA A 521 9.68 -33.22 15.87
N ARG A 522 8.72 -32.29 15.71
CA ARG A 522 7.54 -32.50 14.85
C ARG A 522 7.92 -32.60 13.38
N LEU A 523 8.85 -31.77 12.91
CA LEU A 523 9.36 -31.81 11.53
C LEU A 523 10.05 -33.14 11.22
N ILE A 524 10.93 -33.60 12.12
CA ILE A 524 11.62 -34.89 11.99
C ILE A 524 10.62 -36.04 11.93
N ASN A 525 9.61 -36.04 12.82
CA ASN A 525 8.55 -37.04 12.79
C ASN A 525 7.65 -36.96 11.55
N SER A 526 7.62 -35.80 10.88
CA SER A 526 6.91 -35.58 9.62
C SER A 526 7.78 -35.85 8.39
N GLY A 527 9.01 -36.35 8.56
CA GLY A 527 9.87 -36.80 7.47
C GLY A 527 10.80 -35.75 6.86
N ALA A 528 11.11 -34.66 7.57
CA ALA A 528 12.12 -33.70 7.10
C ALA A 528 13.50 -34.36 6.91
N GLN A 529 14.23 -33.96 5.87
CA GLN A 529 15.58 -34.47 5.60
C GLN A 529 16.59 -34.02 6.66
N LEU A 530 17.32 -34.99 7.21
CA LEU A 530 18.22 -34.78 8.35
C LEU A 530 19.66 -34.44 7.94
N ASP A 531 20.09 -34.95 6.79
CA ASP A 531 21.50 -34.97 6.36
C ASP A 531 21.84 -33.89 5.34
N VAL A 532 20.99 -32.86 5.25
CA VAL A 532 21.24 -31.69 4.43
C VAL A 532 22.42 -30.90 5.02
N GLY A 533 23.45 -30.66 4.21
CA GLY A 533 24.56 -29.76 4.55
C GLY A 533 24.24 -28.28 4.24
N TYR A 534 24.51 -27.41 5.21
CA TYR A 534 24.36 -25.96 5.13
C TYR A 534 25.73 -25.28 5.12
N ARG A 535 25.90 -24.22 4.32
CA ARG A 535 27.18 -23.55 4.14
C ARG A 535 27.55 -22.75 5.38
N GLU A 536 28.65 -23.12 6.03
CA GLU A 536 29.20 -22.39 7.20
C GLU A 536 30.46 -21.60 6.86
N GLY A 537 31.16 -21.98 5.79
CA GLY A 537 32.40 -21.32 5.40
C GLY A 537 33.06 -21.98 4.19
N THR A 538 34.32 -21.65 3.97
CA THR A 538 35.14 -22.21 2.89
C THR A 538 36.51 -22.60 3.41
N CYS A 539 37.01 -23.74 2.94
CA CYS A 539 38.36 -24.20 3.19
C CYS A 539 39.38 -23.37 2.39
N ASN A 540 40.65 -23.45 2.77
CA ASN A 540 41.73 -22.82 1.99
C ASN A 540 41.83 -23.40 0.55
N SER A 541 41.30 -24.61 0.34
CA SER A 541 41.13 -25.26 -0.98
C SER A 541 39.98 -24.67 -1.80
N ASN A 542 39.25 -23.67 -1.28
CA ASN A 542 37.99 -23.12 -1.81
C ASN A 542 36.79 -24.10 -1.82
N GLU A 543 36.91 -25.27 -1.19
CA GLU A 543 35.78 -26.17 -0.97
C GLU A 543 34.86 -25.61 0.13
N GLU A 544 33.54 -25.79 -0.01
CA GLU A 544 32.57 -25.31 0.97
C GLU A 544 32.54 -26.22 2.20
N VAL A 545 32.52 -25.63 3.40
CA VAL A 545 32.24 -26.35 4.63
C VAL A 545 30.74 -26.50 4.76
N LEU A 546 30.26 -27.74 4.82
CA LEU A 546 28.85 -28.07 4.89
C LEU A 546 28.54 -28.71 6.24
N GLU A 547 27.79 -28.00 7.07
CA GLU A 547 27.35 -28.44 8.39
C GLU A 547 25.93 -29.00 8.32
N PRO A 548 25.67 -30.25 8.74
CA PRO A 548 24.31 -30.77 8.84
C PRO A 548 23.60 -30.28 10.12
N ALA A 549 22.27 -30.38 10.11
CA ALA A 549 21.41 -30.00 11.25
C ALA A 549 21.81 -30.68 12.58
N LEU A 550 22.25 -31.95 12.53
CA LEU A 550 22.69 -32.69 13.71
C LEU A 550 23.97 -32.10 14.32
N LEU A 551 24.95 -31.73 13.50
CA LEU A 551 26.16 -31.08 13.98
C LEU A 551 25.85 -29.67 14.51
N ARG A 552 24.95 -28.94 13.85
CA ARG A 552 24.48 -27.64 14.33
C ARG A 552 23.89 -27.74 15.74
N LEU A 553 23.06 -28.75 16.01
CA LEU A 553 22.48 -29.02 17.33
C LEU A 553 23.58 -29.33 18.38
N ALA A 554 24.59 -30.11 18.02
CA ALA A 554 25.70 -30.47 18.92
C ALA A 554 26.62 -29.29 19.28
N ARG A 555 26.79 -28.33 18.36
CA ARG A 555 27.64 -27.12 18.56
C ARG A 555 26.96 -26.03 19.38
N ARG A 556 25.63 -26.02 19.39
CA ARG A 556 24.81 -24.96 19.97
C ARG A 556 25.09 -24.79 21.45
N ASP A 557 25.06 -23.54 21.90
CA ASP A 557 25.15 -23.18 23.31
C ASP A 557 23.77 -22.89 23.89
N LEU A 558 23.68 -22.87 25.23
CA LEU A 558 22.48 -22.42 25.92
C LEU A 558 22.09 -21.02 25.43
N SER A 559 20.89 -20.90 24.83
CA SER A 559 20.34 -19.62 24.43
C SER A 559 19.96 -18.79 25.67
N SER A 560 20.28 -17.49 25.66
CA SER A 560 19.89 -16.55 26.72
C SER A 560 18.38 -16.65 27.02
N GLY A 561 18.03 -16.88 28.28
CA GLY A 561 16.64 -16.95 28.74
C GLY A 561 16.00 -18.35 28.77
N MET A 562 16.66 -19.40 28.27
CA MET A 562 16.18 -20.78 28.43
C MET A 562 16.68 -21.37 29.76
N ASP A 563 15.83 -22.14 30.44
CA ASP A 563 16.22 -22.89 31.63
C ASP A 563 17.31 -23.94 31.25
N PRO A 564 18.45 -24.00 31.97
CA PRO A 564 19.55 -24.91 31.62
C PRO A 564 19.16 -26.39 31.63
N VAL A 565 18.27 -26.80 32.54
CA VAL A 565 17.83 -28.21 32.65
C VAL A 565 16.91 -28.55 31.47
N ALA A 566 15.95 -27.68 31.19
CA ALA A 566 15.07 -27.82 30.02
C ALA A 566 15.86 -27.84 28.71
N TYR A 567 16.86 -26.97 28.55
CA TYR A 567 17.74 -26.95 27.39
C TYR A 567 18.48 -28.27 27.22
N GLN A 568 19.11 -28.77 28.29
CA GLN A 568 19.85 -30.04 28.24
C GLN A 568 18.93 -31.19 27.83
N GLN A 569 17.75 -31.28 28.45
CA GLN A 569 16.78 -32.33 28.14
C GLN A 569 16.26 -32.24 26.70
N GLN A 570 15.77 -31.08 26.27
CA GLN A 570 15.18 -30.91 24.93
C GLN A 570 16.20 -31.14 23.81
N THR A 571 17.44 -30.69 24.00
CA THR A 571 18.51 -30.95 23.02
C THR A 571 18.90 -32.43 23.00
N LEU A 572 18.97 -33.10 24.17
CA LEU A 572 19.26 -34.53 24.25
C LEU A 572 18.18 -35.35 23.55
N ASP A 573 16.91 -35.03 23.81
CA ASP A 573 15.75 -35.69 23.21
C ASP A 573 15.75 -35.53 21.70
N LEU A 574 15.99 -34.30 21.21
CA LEU A 574 16.05 -34.02 19.77
C LEU A 574 17.23 -34.72 19.09
N PHE A 575 18.41 -34.70 19.72
CA PHE A 575 19.61 -35.35 19.20
C PHE A 575 19.41 -36.87 19.11
N THR A 576 18.82 -37.47 20.14
CA THR A 576 18.45 -38.89 20.16
C THR A 576 17.46 -39.21 19.06
N LEU A 577 16.40 -38.41 18.91
CA LEU A 577 15.38 -38.58 17.87
C LEU A 577 15.98 -38.50 16.46
N MET A 578 16.90 -37.57 16.20
CA MET A 578 17.55 -37.46 14.89
C MET A 578 18.34 -38.74 14.55
N LEU A 579 19.11 -39.28 15.49
CA LEU A 579 19.85 -40.52 15.30
C LEU A 579 18.93 -41.73 15.15
N GLU A 580 17.85 -41.81 15.93
CA GLU A 580 16.80 -42.84 15.81
C GLU A 580 16.14 -42.85 14.42
N LYS A 581 16.00 -41.67 13.82
CA LYS A 581 15.43 -41.47 12.49
C LYS A 581 16.46 -41.57 11.36
N GLY A 582 17.71 -41.94 11.70
CA GLY A 582 18.74 -42.27 10.73
C GLY A 582 19.62 -41.12 10.28
N ALA A 583 19.69 -40.01 11.03
CA ALA A 583 20.65 -38.95 10.75
C ALA A 583 22.09 -39.49 10.77
N ASP A 584 22.86 -39.20 9.73
CA ASP A 584 24.27 -39.58 9.64
C ASP A 584 25.16 -38.47 10.26
N PRO A 585 25.86 -38.72 11.37
CA PRO A 585 26.76 -37.74 11.97
C PRO A 585 27.98 -37.43 11.09
N ARG A 586 28.23 -38.20 10.01
CA ARG A 586 29.27 -37.93 9.02
C ARG A 586 28.79 -37.06 7.86
N ALA A 587 27.48 -36.85 7.69
CA ALA A 587 26.93 -36.07 6.60
C ALA A 587 27.53 -34.66 6.53
N GLY A 588 27.71 -34.10 5.32
CA GLY A 588 28.33 -32.78 5.09
C GLY A 588 29.82 -32.85 4.75
N HIS A 589 30.53 -31.74 4.93
CA HIS A 589 31.94 -31.60 4.54
C HIS A 589 32.72 -30.70 5.50
N GLN A 590 33.96 -31.08 5.82
CA GLN A 590 34.89 -30.34 6.68
C GLN A 590 36.26 -30.24 6.02
N CYS A 591 37.01 -29.17 6.32
CA CYS A 591 38.35 -28.97 5.76
C CYS A 591 39.37 -30.01 6.22
N LYS A 592 39.17 -30.61 7.41
CA LYS A 592 40.00 -31.67 7.98
C LYS A 592 39.13 -32.61 8.80
N GLY A 593 39.31 -33.91 8.60
CA GLY A 593 38.53 -34.94 9.29
C GLY A 593 37.09 -35.01 8.78
N ASP A 594 36.21 -35.66 9.55
CA ASP A 594 34.79 -35.77 9.25
C ASP A 594 33.92 -35.04 10.28
N ASN A 595 32.64 -34.86 9.96
CA ASN A 595 31.68 -34.19 10.85
C ASN A 595 31.45 -34.97 12.16
N LEU A 596 31.68 -36.28 12.19
CA LEU A 596 31.57 -37.11 13.39
C LEU A 596 32.67 -36.78 14.40
N ALA A 597 33.92 -36.62 13.96
CA ALA A 597 35.04 -36.22 14.81
C ALA A 597 34.83 -34.80 15.37
N VAL A 598 34.37 -33.88 14.52
CA VAL A 598 34.04 -32.50 14.95
C VAL A 598 32.90 -32.51 15.97
N MET A 599 31.87 -33.34 15.77
CA MET A 599 30.76 -33.49 16.72
C MET A 599 31.24 -33.99 18.08
N ARG A 600 32.06 -35.06 18.12
CA ARG A 600 32.64 -35.59 19.38
C ARG A 600 33.46 -34.52 20.10
N PHE A 601 34.25 -33.73 19.37
CA PHE A 601 35.01 -32.62 19.95
C PHE A 601 34.08 -31.63 20.65
N TRP A 602 33.04 -31.14 19.96
CA TRP A 602 32.12 -30.17 20.54
C TRP A 602 31.33 -30.72 21.73
N LEU A 603 30.81 -31.94 21.66
CA LEU A 603 30.10 -32.55 22.78
C LEU A 603 30.99 -32.66 24.04
N LYS A 604 32.27 -33.02 23.88
CA LYS A 604 33.26 -33.02 24.99
C LYS A 604 33.50 -31.61 25.54
N GLN A 605 33.74 -30.63 24.67
CA GLN A 605 33.96 -29.23 25.07
C GLN A 605 32.75 -28.66 25.83
N ARG A 606 31.54 -29.05 25.44
CA ARG A 606 30.28 -28.63 26.05
C ARG A 606 29.86 -29.47 27.27
N LYS A 607 30.65 -30.47 27.65
CA LYS A 607 30.35 -31.40 28.75
C LYS A 607 29.00 -32.13 28.58
N ARG A 608 28.65 -32.49 27.34
CA ARG A 608 27.43 -33.23 26.98
C ARG A 608 27.68 -34.73 26.96
N GLU A 609 27.99 -35.27 28.14
CA GLU A 609 28.26 -36.71 28.32
C GLU A 609 27.03 -37.57 27.98
N ASP A 610 25.84 -37.03 28.24
CA ASP A 610 24.55 -37.59 27.85
C ASP A 610 24.46 -37.85 26.34
N MET A 611 24.76 -36.84 25.51
CA MET A 611 24.74 -36.98 24.05
C MET A 611 25.90 -37.84 23.53
N LEU A 612 27.07 -37.82 24.18
CA LEU A 612 28.19 -38.70 23.82
C LEU A 612 27.82 -40.18 23.99
N GLN A 613 27.12 -40.53 25.07
CA GLN A 613 26.64 -41.90 25.31
C GLN A 613 25.63 -42.32 24.23
N VAL A 614 24.70 -41.44 23.86
CA VAL A 614 23.76 -41.70 22.77
C VAL A 614 24.52 -41.89 21.44
N LEU A 615 25.43 -40.99 21.09
CA LEU A 615 26.21 -41.08 19.86
C LEU A 615 27.02 -42.38 19.80
N GLN A 616 27.66 -42.78 20.90
CA GLN A 616 28.45 -44.02 21.00
C GLN A 616 27.60 -45.27 20.79
N ARG A 617 26.32 -45.24 21.17
CA ARG A 617 25.38 -46.36 20.96
C ARG A 617 25.07 -46.58 19.48
N TYR A 618 24.92 -45.51 18.70
CA TYR A 618 24.61 -45.58 17.26
C TYR A 618 25.88 -45.71 16.40
N PHE A 619 26.98 -45.08 16.82
CA PHE A 619 28.24 -44.98 16.10
C PHE A 619 29.40 -45.23 17.06
N PRO A 620 29.75 -46.49 17.37
CA PRO A 620 30.85 -46.79 18.27
C PRO A 620 32.20 -46.40 17.63
N GLU A 621 33.13 -45.86 18.43
CA GLU A 621 34.53 -45.74 17.99
C GLU A 621 35.08 -47.14 17.67
N GLU A 622 35.66 -47.31 16.48
CA GLU A 622 36.39 -48.52 16.15
C GLU A 622 37.53 -48.68 17.17
N ALA A 623 37.57 -49.83 17.84
CA ALA A 623 38.62 -50.16 18.78
C ALA A 623 39.95 -50.32 18.02
N GLY A 624 40.67 -49.21 17.81
CA GLY A 624 42.05 -49.23 17.33
C GLY A 624 42.34 -48.41 16.08
N SER A 625 42.21 -47.10 16.16
CA SER A 625 43.09 -46.21 15.38
C SER A 625 43.34 -44.94 16.17
N ILE A 626 44.38 -44.98 17.01
CA ILE A 626 45.03 -43.76 17.50
C ILE A 626 45.60 -43.07 16.26
N PRO A 627 45.15 -41.86 15.88
CA PRO A 627 45.84 -41.09 14.87
C PRO A 627 47.20 -40.73 15.44
N SER A 628 48.29 -41.12 14.77
CA SER A 628 49.63 -40.67 15.13
C SER A 628 49.68 -39.14 15.11
N ALA A 629 50.23 -38.57 16.18
CA ALA A 629 50.30 -37.15 16.50
C ALA A 629 50.89 -36.27 15.38
#